data_AF-A0A5R2N8G0-F1
#
_entry.id   AF-A0A5R2N8G0-F1
#
_cell.length_a   1.000
_cell.length_b   1.000
_cell.length_c   1.000
_cell.angle_alpha   90.00
_cell.angle_beta   90.00
_cell.angle_gamma   90.00
#
_symmetry.space_group_name_H-M   'P 1'
#
loop_
_entity.id
_entity.type
_entity.pdbx_description
1 polymer ?
#
loop_
_entity_poly.entity_id
_entity_poly.type
_entity_poly.pdbx_seq_one_letter_code
_entity_poly.pdbx_strand_id
1 'polypeptide(L)' 'MAKSQRMGEEDLKALVQREISLADSNRSTVLKKQITALEYYQGIMKDVPAETGRSAAMSRDLADTLGWILPGIMRVYT' A
#
# COMPACT_ATOMS: atom_id res chain seq x y z
N MET A 1 -34.26 -8.09 26.50
CA MET A 1 -34.63 -7.63 25.14
C MET A 1 -33.96 -6.27 24.92
N ALA A 2 -32.81 -6.22 24.26
CA ALA A 2 -32.09 -4.97 24.02
C ALA A 2 -32.94 -4.08 23.09
N LYS A 3 -33.33 -2.91 23.59
CA LYS A 3 -34.16 -1.94 22.89
C LYS A 3 -33.38 -1.45 21.68
N SER A 4 -33.85 -1.75 20.46
CA SER A 4 -33.28 -1.22 19.22
C SER A 4 -33.40 0.30 19.25
N GLN A 5 -32.32 0.96 19.69
CA GLN A 5 -32.24 2.42 19.72
C GLN A 5 -32.31 2.89 18.27
N ARG A 6 -33.37 3.64 17.93
CA ARG A 6 -33.49 4.27 16.61
C ARG A 6 -32.33 5.25 16.49
N MET A 7 -31.35 4.91 15.65
CA MET A 7 -30.20 5.77 15.40
C MET A 7 -30.71 7.08 14.80
N GLY A 8 -30.34 8.20 15.42
CA GLY A 8 -30.60 9.53 14.86
C GLY A 8 -29.71 9.78 13.64
N GLU A 9 -30.03 10.82 12.87
CA GLU A 9 -29.20 11.24 11.73
C GLU A 9 -27.76 11.59 12.17
N GLU A 10 -27.59 12.14 13.37
CA GLU A 10 -26.28 12.44 13.94
C GLU A 10 -25.49 11.17 14.27
N ASP A 11 -26.14 10.13 14.80
CA ASP A 11 -25.51 8.83 15.07
C ASP A 11 -25.05 8.17 13.77
N LEU A 12 -25.84 8.31 12.70
CA LEU A 12 -25.49 7.81 11.36
C LEU A 12 -24.30 8.58 10.77
N LYS A 13 -24.28 9.92 10.89
CA LYS A 13 -23.14 10.74 10.46
C LYS A 13 -21.87 10.36 11.22
N ALA A 14 -21.96 10.17 12.53
CA ALA A 14 -20.82 9.73 13.35
C ALA A 14 -20.31 8.34 12.93
N LEU A 15 -21.21 7.40 12.63
CA LEU A 15 -20.83 6.07 12.14
C LEU A 15 -20.12 6.14 10.79
N VAL A 16 -20.69 6.89 9.83
CA VAL A 16 -20.08 7.08 8.51
C VAL A 16 -18.71 7.76 8.63
N GLN A 17 -18.60 8.80 9.45
CA GLN A 17 -17.32 9.48 9.68
C GLN A 17 -16.27 8.54 10.27
N ARG A 18 -16.66 7.67 11.21
CA ARG A 18 -15.78 6.64 11.76
C ARG A 18 -15.30 5.68 10.67
N GLU A 19 -16.20 5.16 9.83
CA GLU A 19 -15.83 4.23 8.75
C GLU A 19 -14.93 4.89 7.70
N ILE A 20 -15.17 6.16 7.35
CA ILE A 20 -14.30 6.93 6.45
C ILE A 20 -12.89 7.06 7.06
N SER A 21 -12.78 7.42 8.35
CA SER A 21 -11.48 7.51 9.03
C SER A 21 -10.76 6.16 9.09
N LEU A 22 -11.49 5.06 9.30
CA LEU A 22 -10.92 3.71 9.27
C LEU A 22 -10.43 3.33 7.87
N ALA A 23 -11.20 3.61 6.83
CA ALA A 23 -10.80 3.38 5.45
C ALA A 23 -9.56 4.19 5.06
N ASP A 24 -9.49 5.46 5.46
CA ASP A 24 -8.36 6.33 5.17
C ASP A 24 -7.08 5.90 5.91
N SER A 25 -7.20 5.54 7.20
CA SER A 25 -6.07 5.02 7.97
C SER A 25 -5.51 3.74 7.34
N ASN A 26 -6.36 2.79 6.95
CA ASN A 26 -5.93 1.59 6.25
C ASN A 26 -5.26 1.92 4.91
N ARG A 27 -5.86 2.83 4.13
CA ARG A 27 -5.30 3.31 2.86
C ARG A 27 -3.90 3.87 3.04
N SER A 28 -3.66 4.67 4.08
CA SER A 28 -2.33 5.25 4.34
C SER A 28 -1.23 4.19 4.52
N THR A 29 -1.54 3.06 5.15
CA THR A 29 -0.58 1.96 5.35
C THR A 29 -0.29 1.21 4.06
N VAL A 30 -1.32 0.98 3.24
CA VAL A 30 -1.19 0.34 1.93
C VAL A 30 -0.39 1.23 0.98
N LEU A 31 -0.68 2.54 0.98
CA LEU A 31 0.06 3.51 0.17
C LEU A 31 1.55 3.52 0.50
N LYS A 32 1.93 3.50 1.78
CA LYS A 32 3.34 3.40 2.18
C LYS A 32 4.03 2.17 1.60
N LYS A 33 3.39 1.00 1.72
CA LYS A 33 3.94 -0.25 1.15
C LYS A 33 4.05 -0.21 -0.37
N GLN A 34 3.08 0.39 -1.05
CA GLN A 34 3.11 0.56 -2.51
C GLN A 34 4.24 1.50 -2.94
N ILE A 35 4.45 2.60 -2.22
CA ILE A 35 5.58 3.52 -2.47
C ILE A 35 6.90 2.77 -2.30
N THR A 36 7.08 2.04 -1.20
CA THR A 36 8.29 1.24 -0.98
C THR A 36 8.48 0.20 -2.09
N ALA A 37 7.43 -0.51 -2.52
CA ALA A 37 7.53 -1.47 -3.62
C ALA A 37 7.98 -0.81 -4.94
N LEU A 38 7.50 0.42 -5.24
CA LEU A 38 7.95 1.19 -6.39
C LEU A 38 9.41 1.65 -6.26
N GLU A 39 9.84 2.04 -5.06
CA GLU A 39 11.24 2.39 -4.79
C GLU A 39 12.15 1.19 -5.03
N TYR A 40 11.79 0.00 -4.53
CA TYR A 40 12.52 -1.25 -4.80
C TYR A 40 12.52 -1.63 -6.27
N TYR A 41 11.42 -1.42 -7.00
CA TYR A 41 11.38 -1.62 -8.45
C TYR A 41 12.37 -0.70 -9.19
N GLN A 42 12.56 0.51 -8.68
CA GLN A 42 13.53 1.49 -9.22
C GLN A 42 14.96 1.26 -8.70
N GLY A 43 15.18 0.29 -7.81
CA GLY A 43 16.47 0.04 -7.17
C GLY A 43 16.85 1.03 -6.07
N ILE A 44 15.88 1.80 -5.57
CA ILE A 44 16.04 2.77 -4.49
C ILE A 44 15.68 2.07 -3.16
N MET A 45 16.67 1.83 -2.31
CA MET A 45 16.48 1.19 -1.00
C MET A 45 16.70 2.18 0.14
N LYS A 46 15.68 2.97 0.48
CA LYS A 46 15.78 4.02 1.52
C LYS A 46 15.88 3.46 2.95
N ASP A 47 15.39 2.25 3.15
CA ASP A 47 15.40 1.52 4.41
C ASP A 47 16.71 0.77 4.68
N VAL A 48 17.57 0.64 3.67
CA VAL A 48 18.92 0.05 3.78
C VAL A 48 19.96 1.17 3.59
N PRO A 49 20.22 1.99 4.63
CA PRO A 49 21.17 3.09 4.52
C PRO A 49 22.59 2.54 4.33
N ALA A 50 23.32 3.16 3.40
CA ALA A 50 24.74 2.88 3.20
C ALA A 50 25.56 3.46 4.35
N GLU A 51 26.58 2.73 4.80
CA GLU A 51 27.56 3.24 5.76
C GLU A 51 28.42 4.34 5.10
N THR A 52 28.76 5.38 5.86
CA THR A 52 29.52 6.53 5.33
C THR A 52 30.84 6.08 4.69
N GLY A 53 31.03 6.42 3.40
CA GLY A 53 32.21 6.02 2.63
C GLY A 53 32.12 4.63 1.98
N ARG A 54 30.97 3.95 2.04
CA ARG A 54 30.72 2.67 1.35
C ARG A 54 29.64 2.80 0.28
N SER A 55 29.67 1.89 -0.69
CA SER A 55 28.64 1.79 -1.72
C SER A 55 27.29 1.41 -1.11
N ALA A 56 26.21 1.99 -1.64
CA ALA A 56 24.85 1.64 -1.28
C ALA A 56 24.44 0.29 -1.91
N ALA A 57 23.62 -0.47 -1.18
CA ALA A 57 22.98 -1.66 -1.74
C ALA A 57 21.92 -1.23 -2.77
N MET A 58 21.97 -1.82 -3.96
CA MET A 58 20.97 -1.66 -5.02
C MET A 58 20.65 -3.05 -5.59
N SER A 59 19.38 -3.35 -5.82
CA SER A 59 18.91 -4.55 -6.53
C SER A 59 17.93 -4.15 -7.62
N ARG A 60 17.99 -4.87 -8.75
CA ARG A 60 17.04 -4.74 -9.87
C ARG A 60 16.28 -6.04 -10.13
N ASP A 61 16.44 -7.04 -9.25
CA ASP A 61 15.89 -8.38 -9.43
C ASP A 61 14.36 -8.37 -9.53
N LEU A 62 13.72 -7.46 -8.78
CA LEU A 62 12.27 -7.26 -8.86
C LEU A 62 11.83 -6.76 -10.24
N ALA A 63 12.57 -5.82 -10.82
CA ALA A 63 12.26 -5.27 -12.14
C ALA A 63 12.45 -6.32 -13.24
N ASP A 64 13.54 -7.10 -13.15
CA ASP A 64 13.82 -8.18 -14.11
C ASP A 64 12.77 -9.29 -14.02
N THR A 65 12.38 -9.68 -12.80
CA THR A 65 11.33 -10.68 -12.57
C THR A 65 9.98 -10.20 -13.12
N LEU A 66 9.61 -8.95 -12.87
CA LEU A 66 8.38 -8.37 -13.42
C LEU A 66 8.41 -8.32 -14.95
N GLY A 67 9.55 -7.95 -15.54
CA GLY A 67 9.74 -7.96 -16.99
C GLY A 67 9.50 -9.33 -17.62
N TRP A 68 9.86 -10.41 -16.91
CA TRP A 68 9.64 -11.77 -17.39
C TRP A 68 8.18 -12.24 -17.25
N ILE A 69 7.50 -11.88 -16.17
CA ILE A 69 6.14 -12.38 -15.87
C ILE A 69 5.06 -11.57 -16.60
N LEU A 70 5.27 -10.25 -16.78
CA LEU A 70 4.29 -9.34 -17.39
C LEU A 70 3.75 -9.81 -18.75
N PRO A 71 4.59 -10.26 -19.71
CA PRO A 71 4.09 -10.76 -20.99
C PRO A 71 3.15 -11.97 -20.86
N GLY A 72 3.38 -12.82 -19.86
CA GLY A 72 2.53 -13.98 -19.58
C GLY A 72 1.17 -13.58 -19.02
N ILE A 73 1.15 -12.62 -18.09
CA ILE A 73 -0.08 -12.06 -17.53
C ILE A 73 -0.90 -11.37 -18.63
N MET A 74 -0.25 -10.50 -19.43
CA MET A 74 -0.93 -9.78 -20.50
C MET A 74 -1.64 -10.74 -21.45
N ARG A 75 -0.99 -11.83 -21.88
CA ARG A 75 -1.57 -12.85 -22.76
C ARG A 75 -2.84 -13.53 -22.24
N VAL A 76 -3.07 -13.56 -20.92
CA VAL A 76 -4.25 -14.21 -20.32
C VAL A 76 -5.41 -13.23 -20.19
N TYR A 77 -5.11 -11.95 -19.98
CA TYR A 77 -6.10 -10.92 -19.64
C TYR A 77 -6.42 -9.93 -20.77
N THR A 78 -5.69 -9.96 -21.88
CA THR A 78 -6.05 -9.27 -23.15
C THR A 78 -6.72 -10.23 -24.11
#